data_AF-A0A2J0MTY6-F1
#
_entry.id   AF-A0A2J0MTY6-F1
#
_cell.length_a   1.000
_cell.length_b   1.000
_cell.length_c   1.000
_cell.angle_alpha   90.00
_cell.angle_beta   90.00
_cell.angle_gamma   90.00
#
_symmetry.space_group_name_H-M   'P 1'
#
loop_
_entity.id
_entity.type
_entity.pdbx_description
1 polymer ?
#
loop_
_entity_poly.entity_id
_entity_poly.type
_entity_poly.pdbx_seq_one_letter_code
_entity_poly.pdbx_strand_id
1 'polypeptide(L)'
;MSFWCRSRGFLSHNTSQGASKYIQKAINEGVEVIGYNHWSFMDNFEWLYGYEPRFGLIEIDYQTLERKPRKSFYAYREIIKGNLKF
;
A
#
# COMPACT_ATOMS: atom_id res chain seq x y z
N MET A 1 -21.53 11.37 0.79
CA MET A 1 -21.22 10.46 -0.34
C MET A 1 -19.84 9.93 -0.02
N SER A 2 -19.77 8.65 0.37
CA SER A 2 -18.59 8.08 1.00
C SER A 2 -17.64 7.48 -0.05
N PHE A 3 -16.33 7.58 0.19
CA PHE A 3 -15.29 7.16 -0.75
C PHE A 3 -14.38 6.06 -0.16
N TRP A 4 -14.04 5.09 -1.00
CA TRP A 4 -12.95 4.15 -0.78
C TRP A 4 -11.74 4.54 -1.64
N CYS A 5 -10.60 4.76 -0.99
CA CYS A 5 -9.35 5.05 -1.70
C CYS A 5 -8.57 3.77 -1.99
N ARG A 6 -8.05 3.64 -3.22
CA ARG A 6 -7.11 2.58 -3.61
C ARG A 6 -5.87 3.21 -4.22
N SER A 7 -4.70 2.66 -3.93
CA SER A 7 -3.45 3.08 -4.58
C SER A 7 -2.59 1.89 -4.95
N ARG A 8 -1.75 2.06 -5.96
CA ARG A 8 -0.65 1.16 -6.32
C ARG A 8 0.67 1.76 -5.86
N GLY A 9 1.49 1.02 -5.12
CA GLY A 9 2.82 1.45 -4.69
C GLY A 9 3.92 0.81 -5.52
N PHE A 10 4.91 1.57 -5.99
CA PHE A 10 6.09 1.04 -6.71
C PHE A 10 7.26 0.77 -5.76
N LEU A 11 8.07 -0.24 -6.12
CA LEU A 11 9.22 -0.80 -5.38
C LEU A 11 10.18 0.18 -4.67
N SER A 12 10.34 1.41 -5.15
CA SER A 12 11.49 2.22 -4.73
C SER A 12 11.25 3.09 -3.51
N HIS A 13 10.17 3.87 -3.37
CA HIS A 13 10.08 4.86 -2.29
C HIS A 13 8.66 5.11 -1.81
N ASN A 14 8.47 5.18 -0.47
CA ASN A 14 7.45 5.87 0.37
C ASN A 14 6.04 6.15 -0.21
N THR A 15 5.60 5.43 -1.23
CA THR A 15 4.39 5.75 -2.00
C THR A 15 3.13 5.47 -1.19
N SER A 16 3.14 4.45 -0.34
CA SER A 16 2.06 4.18 0.63
C SER A 16 1.93 5.29 1.67
N GLN A 17 3.04 5.92 2.07
CA GLN A 17 3.03 7.09 2.96
C GLN A 17 2.48 8.33 2.24
N GLY A 18 2.87 8.52 0.98
CA GLY A 18 2.35 9.59 0.13
C GLY A 18 0.83 9.50 -0.04
N ALA A 19 0.31 8.34 -0.41
CA ALA A 19 -1.13 8.12 -0.56
C ALA A 19 -1.90 8.40 0.75
N SER A 20 -1.37 7.94 1.88
CA SER A 20 -1.99 8.16 3.20
C SER A 20 -2.04 9.64 3.58
N LYS A 21 -1.00 10.43 3.24
CA LYS A 21 -1.00 11.89 3.46
C LYS A 21 -2.08 12.60 2.65
N TYR A 22 -2.28 12.24 1.38
CA TYR A 22 -3.34 12.83 0.55
C TYR A 22 -4.74 12.45 1.02
N ILE A 23 -4.91 11.21 1.50
CA ILE A 23 -6.16 10.78 2.13
C ILE A 23 -6.45 11.60 3.38
N GLN A 24 -5.45 11.81 4.25
CA GLN A 24 -5.61 12.64 5.44
C GLN A 24 -6.00 14.08 5.06
N LYS A 25 -5.37 14.64 4.02
CA LYS A 25 -5.74 15.95 3.50
C LYS A 25 -7.20 15.99 3.01
N ALA A 26 -7.65 14.99 2.24
CA ALA A 26 -9.03 14.93 1.76
C ALA A 26 -10.05 14.83 2.90
N ILE A 27 -9.74 14.03 3.95
CA ILE A 27 -10.56 13.97 5.17
C ILE A 27 -10.62 15.34 5.84
N ASN A 28 -9.49 16.05 5.95
CA ASN A 28 -9.44 17.40 6.55
C ASN A 28 -10.22 18.44 5.72
N GLU A 29 -10.37 18.23 4.41
CA GLU A 29 -11.16 19.06 3.50
C GLU A 29 -12.67 18.69 3.50
N GLY A 30 -13.09 17.75 4.36
CA GLY A 30 -14.50 17.36 4.54
C GLY A 30 -14.96 16.23 3.63
N VAL A 31 -14.04 15.57 2.91
CA VAL A 31 -14.37 14.37 2.12
C VAL A 31 -14.58 13.18 3.05
N GLU A 32 -15.74 12.55 2.91
CA GLU A 32 -16.11 11.36 3.67
C GLU A 32 -15.35 10.12 3.14
N VAL A 33 -14.12 9.90 3.63
CA VAL A 33 -13.32 8.71 3.30
C VAL A 33 -13.54 7.62 4.35
N ILE A 34 -14.02 6.45 3.93
CA ILE A 34 -14.35 5.34 4.83
C ILE A 34 -13.26 4.27 4.91
N GLY A 35 -12.26 4.35 4.04
CA GLY A 35 -11.11 3.44 4.11
C GLY A 35 -10.12 3.58 2.97
N TYR A 36 -8.98 2.92 3.14
CA TYR A 36 -7.89 2.86 2.17
C TYR A 36 -7.35 1.44 2.04
N ASN A 37 -7.31 0.94 0.80
CA ASN A 37 -6.75 -0.36 0.47
C ASN A 37 -5.49 -0.20 -0.38
N HIS A 38 -4.37 -0.73 0.12
CA HIS A 38 -3.12 -0.75 -0.60
C HIS A 38 -3.09 -1.88 -1.63
N TRP A 39 -2.77 -1.56 -2.89
CA TRP A 39 -2.37 -2.55 -3.89
C TRP A 39 -0.83 -2.68 -3.84
N SER A 40 -0.30 -3.77 -3.28
CA SER A 40 -0.99 -4.98 -2.80
C SER A 40 -0.40 -5.52 -1.50
N PHE A 41 -1.06 -6.51 -0.89
CA PHE A 41 -0.52 -7.18 0.29
C PHE A 41 0.76 -7.97 -0.02
N MET A 42 0.74 -8.74 -1.10
CA MET A 42 1.88 -9.53 -1.60
C MET A 42 2.09 -9.27 -3.09
N ASP A 43 3.31 -9.55 -3.56
CA ASP A 43 3.65 -9.49 -4.97
C ASP A 43 2.77 -10.44 -5.80
N ASN A 44 2.30 -9.96 -6.94
CA ASN A 44 1.33 -10.64 -7.79
C ASN A 44 1.76 -10.62 -9.26
N PHE A 45 1.07 -11.41 -10.07
CA PHE A 45 1.18 -11.37 -11.52
C PHE A 45 0.55 -10.07 -12.05
N GLU A 46 1.33 -9.25 -12.76
CA GLU A 46 0.90 -7.97 -13.34
C GLU A 46 0.72 -8.09 -14.87
N TRP A 47 -0.31 -8.84 -15.26
CA TRP A 47 -0.84 -8.84 -16.63
C TRP A 47 0.25 -9.06 -17.69
N LEU A 48 0.40 -8.10 -18.62
CA LEU A 48 1.36 -8.16 -19.72
C LEU A 48 2.82 -8.17 -19.26
N TYR A 49 3.09 -7.69 -18.04
CA TYR A 49 4.43 -7.62 -17.45
C TYR A 49 4.78 -8.86 -16.61
N GLY A 50 3.83 -9.80 -16.50
CA GLY A 50 4.00 -11.03 -15.76
C GLY A 50 4.46 -10.80 -14.32
N TYR A 51 5.50 -11.52 -13.92
CA TYR A 51 6.06 -11.48 -12.58
C TYR A 51 7.26 -10.55 -12.45
N GLU A 52 7.51 -9.64 -13.39
CA GLU A 52 8.63 -8.70 -13.23
C GLU A 52 8.30 -7.57 -12.24
N PRO A 53 7.13 -6.90 -12.32
CA PRO A 53 6.79 -5.87 -11.36
C PRO A 53 6.51 -6.45 -9.97
N ARG A 54 6.92 -5.72 -8.94
CA ARG A 54 6.68 -6.05 -7.53
C ARG A 54 6.00 -4.84 -6.89
N PHE A 55 4.85 -5.06 -6.27
CA PHE A 55 4.02 -4.00 -5.66
C PHE A 55 3.55 -4.38 -4.25
N GLY A 56 3.85 -5.61 -3.83
CA GLY A 56 3.47 -6.13 -2.54
C GLY A 56 4.21 -5.47 -1.40
N LEU A 57 3.50 -5.25 -0.30
CA LEU A 57 4.13 -4.99 1.00
C LEU A 57 5.01 -6.16 1.43
N ILE A 58 4.68 -7.37 0.98
CA ILE A 58 5.44 -8.60 1.20
C ILE A 58 5.97 -9.09 -0.14
N GLU A 59 7.28 -9.30 -0.19
CA GLU A 59 7.95 -9.96 -1.31
C GLU A 59 7.69 -11.47 -1.28
N ILE A 60 7.41 -12.05 -2.45
CA ILE A 60 7.34 -13.51 -2.63
C ILE A 60 8.51 -13.95 -3.52
N ASP A 61 9.30 -14.90 -3.03
CA ASP A 61 10.16 -15.69 -3.88
C ASP A 61 9.30 -16.70 -4.65
N TYR A 62 9.22 -16.60 -5.96
CA TYR A 62 8.34 -17.48 -6.76
C TYR A 62 8.87 -18.90 -6.93
N GLN A 63 10.14 -19.16 -6.64
CA GLN A 63 10.70 -20.51 -6.69
C GLN A 63 10.40 -21.27 -5.39
N THR A 64 10.54 -20.59 -4.24
CA THR A 64 10.43 -21.21 -2.90
C THR A 64 9.12 -20.90 -2.19
N LEU A 65 8.36 -19.91 -2.67
CA LEU A 65 7.18 -19.32 -2.04
C LEU A 65 7.44 -18.67 -0.67
N GLU A 66 8.71 -18.38 -0.37
CA GLU A 66 9.08 -17.64 0.84
C GLU A 66 8.51 -16.22 0.80
N ARG A 67 8.02 -15.75 1.97
CA ARG A 67 7.39 -14.43 2.13
C ARG A 67 8.29 -13.55 2.97
N LYS A 68 8.76 -12.45 2.38
CA LYS A 68 9.67 -11.50 3.03
C LYS A 68 9.01 -10.12 3.15
N PRO A 69 8.57 -9.71 4.36
CA PRO A 69 7.99 -8.38 4.56
C PRO A 69 8.98 -7.27 4.22
N ARG A 70 8.56 -6.31 3.39
CA ARG A 70 9.35 -5.11 3.06
C ARG A 70 9.24 -4.08 4.17
N LYS A 71 10.09 -3.05 4.16
CA LYS A 71 9.99 -1.92 5.11
C LYS A 71 8.62 -1.23 5.07
N SER A 72 8.02 -1.15 3.88
CA SER A 72 6.67 -0.59 3.68
C SER A 72 5.58 -1.37 4.43
N PHE A 73 5.74 -2.68 4.63
CA PHE A 73 4.81 -3.48 5.45
C PHE A 73 4.74 -2.97 6.89
N TYR A 74 5.91 -2.74 7.50
CA TYR A 74 5.98 -2.26 8.88
C TYR A 74 5.45 -0.83 9.00
N ALA A 75 5.75 0.03 8.02
CA ALA A 75 5.15 1.37 7.98
C ALA A 75 3.61 1.31 7.86
N TYR A 76 3.08 0.45 6.97
CA TYR A 76 1.65 0.27 6.81
C TYR A 76 0.98 -0.30 8.08
N ARG A 77 1.65 -1.20 8.78
CA ARG A 77 1.22 -1.71 10.10
C ARG A 77 1.07 -0.59 11.12
N GLU A 78 2.06 0.31 11.21
CA GLU A 78 2.00 1.42 12.16
C GLU A 78 0.96 2.49 11.78
N ILE A 79 0.66 2.66 10.49
CA ILE A 79 -0.47 3.47 10.01
C ILE A 79 -1.80 2.85 10.46
N ILE A 80 -2.01 1.54 10.27
CA ILE A 80 -3.23 0.84 10.69
C ILE A 80 -3.44 0.95 12.21
N LYS A 81 -2.36 0.86 13.00
CA LYS A 81 -2.41 1.04 14.45
C LYS A 81 -2.70 2.47 14.90
N GLY A 82 -2.66 3.45 13.98
CA GLY A 82 -2.80 4.87 14.30
C GLY A 82 -1.57 5.51 14.92
N ASN A 83 -0.42 4.82 14.87
CA ASN A 83 0.85 5.29 15.44
C ASN A 83 1.60 6.25 14.52
N LEU A 84 1.31 6.21 13.21
CA LEU A 84 1.78 7.18 12.23
C LEU A 84 0.62 8.11 11.85
N LYS A 85 0.71 9.36 12.30
CA LYS A 85 -0.16 10.47 11.88
C LYS A 85 0.62 11.36 10.91
N PHE A 86 -0.04 11.80 9.84
CA PHE A 86 0.54 12.65 8.80
C PHE A 86 0.16 14.12 8.98
#